data_AF-B9XA27-F1
#
_entry.id   AF-B9XA27-F1
#
_cell.length_a   1.000
_cell.length_b   1.000
_cell.length_c   1.000
_cell.angle_alpha   90.00
_cell.angle_beta   90.00
_cell.angle_gamma   90.00
#
_symmetry.space_group_name_H-M   'P 1'
#
loop_
_entity.id
_entity.type
_entity.pdbx_description
1 polymer ?
#
loop_
_entity_poly.entity_id
_entity_poly.type
_entity_poly.pdbx_seq_one_letter_code
_entity_poly.pdbx_strand_id
1 'polypeptide(L)'
;MTPYAPPSLNDSSFNCPHCQAFAHHIWHDLSFYDADNLSQIEMDLWRVSQCAHCSNFTLWNDEDMVYPVNPLGSSPNPDMPQDIIDDFEEARSIAQYSPRGAAALFRLCIQKLCRHLGEPGKNINDDIRSLVQKGLDERIQQSLDIVRVIGNEAVHPGEMDLRDKTETAIQLATLVNLIANETITKHKLIIGLYDSLPPNKVAEIKKRDAKK
;
A
#
# COMPACT_ATOMS: atom_id res chain seq x y z
N MET A 1 -4.53 1.01 -22.67
CA MET A 1 -4.27 0.23 -21.44
C MET A 1 -5.52 -0.58 -21.18
N THR A 2 -5.41 -1.90 -21.04
CA THR A 2 -6.56 -2.74 -20.69
C THR A 2 -6.95 -2.43 -19.23
N PRO A 3 -8.23 -2.19 -18.92
CA PRO A 3 -8.66 -1.97 -17.54
C PRO A 3 -8.29 -3.16 -16.66
N TYR A 4 -7.85 -2.89 -15.42
CA TYR A 4 -7.64 -3.94 -14.42
C TYR A 4 -8.97 -4.62 -14.08
N ALA A 5 -9.01 -5.94 -14.17
CA ALA A 5 -10.13 -6.77 -13.75
C ALA A 5 -9.76 -7.46 -12.42
N PRO A 6 -10.39 -7.11 -11.29
CA PRO A 6 -10.09 -7.72 -10.00
C PRO A 6 -10.44 -9.21 -9.99
N PRO A 7 -9.78 -10.03 -9.14
CA PRO A 7 -10.20 -11.40 -8.90
C PRO A 7 -11.66 -11.46 -8.44
N SER A 8 -12.44 -12.36 -9.04
CA SER A 8 -13.85 -12.61 -8.70
C SER A 8 -14.13 -14.10 -8.81
N LEU A 9 -14.97 -14.62 -7.92
CA LEU A 9 -15.31 -16.03 -7.87
C LEU A 9 -15.96 -16.48 -9.20
N ASN A 10 -15.53 -17.63 -9.72
CA ASN A 10 -16.02 -18.26 -10.96
C ASN A 10 -15.81 -17.46 -12.26
N ASP A 11 -15.13 -16.30 -12.21
CA ASP A 11 -14.77 -15.58 -13.43
C ASP A 11 -13.73 -16.38 -14.24
N SER A 12 -13.98 -16.49 -15.55
CA SER A 12 -13.08 -17.20 -16.48
C SER A 12 -11.73 -16.52 -16.68
N SER A 13 -11.63 -15.22 -16.42
CA SER A 13 -10.38 -14.44 -16.59
C SER A 13 -10.37 -13.18 -15.73
N PHE A 14 -9.25 -12.91 -15.07
CA PHE A 14 -9.01 -11.70 -14.27
C PHE A 14 -7.50 -11.46 -14.12
N ASN A 15 -7.10 -10.29 -13.61
CA ASN A 15 -5.70 -10.01 -13.30
C ASN A 15 -5.22 -10.89 -12.15
N CYS A 16 -4.27 -11.79 -12.44
CA CYS A 16 -3.76 -12.74 -11.47
C CYS A 16 -3.08 -12.00 -10.29
N PRO A 17 -3.44 -12.30 -9.03
CA PRO A 17 -2.87 -11.61 -7.88
C PRO A 17 -1.37 -11.91 -7.68
N HIS A 18 -0.86 -13.00 -8.28
CA HIS A 18 0.56 -13.38 -8.19
C HIS A 18 1.44 -12.68 -9.24
N CYS A 19 1.01 -12.66 -10.50
CA CYS A 19 1.84 -12.17 -11.63
C CYS A 19 1.29 -10.93 -12.33
N GLN A 20 0.15 -10.40 -11.87
CA GLN A 20 -0.54 -9.19 -12.36
C GLN A 20 -1.02 -9.24 -13.83
N ALA A 21 -0.72 -10.30 -14.57
CA ALA A 21 -1.21 -10.53 -15.93
C ALA A 21 -2.72 -10.79 -15.93
N PHE A 22 -3.44 -10.21 -16.89
CA PHE A 22 -4.80 -10.62 -17.21
C PHE A 22 -4.75 -12.00 -17.88
N ALA A 23 -5.25 -13.03 -17.20
CA ALA A 23 -5.09 -14.41 -17.60
C ALA A 23 -6.38 -15.21 -17.39
N HIS A 24 -6.51 -16.32 -18.13
CA HIS A 24 -7.53 -17.32 -17.88
C HIS A 24 -7.27 -18.03 -16.54
N HIS A 25 -8.33 -18.34 -15.81
CA HIS A 25 -8.27 -19.05 -14.53
C HIS A 25 -9.09 -20.33 -14.58
N ILE A 26 -8.49 -21.43 -14.15
CA ILE A 26 -9.09 -22.76 -14.14
C ILE A 26 -9.57 -23.06 -12.73
N TRP A 27 -10.87 -23.30 -12.58
CA TRP A 27 -11.51 -23.52 -11.28
C TRP A 27 -11.60 -25.01 -10.94
N HIS A 28 -11.41 -25.32 -9.66
CA HIS A 28 -11.45 -26.65 -9.08
C HIS A 28 -12.24 -26.65 -7.76
N ASP A 29 -13.10 -27.65 -7.59
CA ASP A 29 -13.78 -27.91 -6.32
C ASP A 29 -12.81 -28.56 -5.32
N LEU A 30 -12.91 -28.16 -4.05
CA LEU A 30 -12.14 -28.78 -2.97
C LEU A 30 -12.95 -29.89 -2.31
N SER A 31 -12.27 -31.00 -2.05
CA SER A 31 -12.80 -32.13 -1.31
C SER A 31 -11.68 -32.84 -0.59
N PHE A 32 -12.02 -33.56 0.47
CA PHE A 32 -11.09 -34.46 1.13
C PHE A 32 -11.65 -35.88 1.13
N TYR A 33 -10.73 -36.84 1.17
CA TYR A 33 -11.07 -38.25 1.22
C TYR A 33 -11.00 -38.74 2.66
N ASP A 34 -12.13 -39.20 3.18
CA ASP A 34 -12.21 -39.92 4.44
C ASP A 34 -11.89 -41.39 4.18
N ALA A 35 -10.66 -41.77 4.54
CA ALA A 35 -10.18 -43.13 4.34
C ALA A 35 -10.89 -44.15 5.24
N ASP A 36 -11.41 -43.74 6.40
CA ASP A 36 -12.09 -44.63 7.34
C ASP A 36 -13.49 -44.97 6.83
N ASN A 37 -14.18 -43.99 6.25
CA ASN A 37 -15.52 -44.16 5.69
C ASN A 37 -15.53 -44.42 4.16
N LEU A 38 -14.35 -44.49 3.53
CA LEU A 38 -14.16 -44.64 2.08
C LEU A 38 -14.99 -43.64 1.27
N SER A 39 -15.16 -42.43 1.78
CA SER A 39 -16.05 -41.42 1.22
C SER A 39 -15.30 -40.16 0.85
N GLN A 40 -15.82 -39.44 -0.14
CA GLN A 40 -15.35 -38.11 -0.50
C GLN A 40 -16.30 -37.08 0.12
N ILE A 41 -15.73 -36.12 0.84
CA ILE A 41 -16.49 -35.04 1.46
C ILE A 41 -16.14 -33.75 0.73
N GLU A 42 -17.16 -33.15 0.13
CA GLU A 42 -17.05 -31.88 -0.58
C GLU A 42 -16.96 -30.72 0.41
N MET A 43 -16.15 -29.73 0.06
CA MET A 43 -16.04 -28.47 0.80
C MET A 43 -16.76 -27.40 -0.01
N ASP A 44 -18.09 -27.36 0.08
CA ASP A 44 -18.95 -26.57 -0.81
C ASP A 44 -18.60 -25.08 -0.86
N LEU A 45 -18.13 -24.51 0.25
CA LEU A 45 -17.68 -23.12 0.34
C LEU A 45 -16.24 -22.90 -0.12
N TRP A 46 -15.48 -23.93 -0.44
CA TRP A 46 -14.07 -23.80 -0.77
C TRP A 46 -13.81 -24.07 -2.25
N ARG A 47 -13.04 -23.19 -2.87
CA ARG A 47 -12.67 -23.30 -4.29
C ARG A 47 -11.20 -22.98 -4.51
N VAL A 48 -10.60 -23.61 -5.50
CA VAL A 48 -9.25 -23.29 -5.98
C VAL A 48 -9.34 -22.78 -7.41
N SER A 49 -8.61 -21.71 -7.70
CA SER A 49 -8.43 -21.23 -9.07
C SER A 49 -6.96 -21.21 -9.44
N GLN A 50 -6.59 -21.74 -10.60
CA GLN A 50 -5.22 -21.78 -11.10
C GLN A 50 -5.03 -20.83 -12.30
N CYS A 51 -4.03 -19.95 -12.21
CA CYS A 51 -3.69 -19.03 -13.29
C CYS A 51 -3.03 -19.76 -14.45
N ALA A 52 -3.58 -19.63 -15.66
CA ALA A 52 -3.02 -20.27 -16.86
C ALA A 52 -1.66 -19.70 -17.31
N HIS A 53 -1.27 -18.51 -16.80
CA HIS A 53 0.00 -17.86 -17.16
C HIS A 53 1.15 -18.26 -16.23
N CYS A 54 0.98 -18.17 -14.91
CA CYS A 54 2.05 -18.44 -13.94
C CYS A 54 1.89 -19.75 -13.16
N SER A 55 0.79 -20.49 -13.38
CA SER A 55 0.46 -21.77 -12.73
C SER A 55 0.27 -21.71 -11.21
N ASN A 56 0.41 -20.55 -10.58
CA ASN A 56 0.09 -20.36 -9.16
C ASN A 56 -1.43 -20.43 -8.95
N PHE A 57 -1.81 -20.95 -7.78
CA PHE A 57 -3.20 -21.08 -7.40
C PHE A 57 -3.66 -19.96 -6.46
N THR A 58 -4.97 -19.75 -6.41
CA THR A 58 -5.70 -18.94 -5.45
C THR A 58 -6.66 -19.84 -4.68
N LEU A 59 -6.85 -19.57 -3.39
CA LEU A 59 -7.78 -20.29 -2.53
C LEU A 59 -8.91 -19.34 -2.14
N TRP A 60 -10.14 -19.83 -2.18
CA TRP A 60 -11.34 -19.05 -1.93
C TRP A 60 -12.19 -19.74 -0.86
N ASN A 61 -12.81 -18.93 0.00
CA ASN A 61 -13.87 -19.32 0.92
C ASN A 61 -15.10 -18.47 0.60
N ASP A 62 -16.16 -19.11 0.11
CA ASP A 62 -17.32 -18.48 -0.48
C ASP A 62 -16.92 -17.49 -1.59
N GLU A 63 -17.32 -16.23 -1.51
CA GLU A 63 -16.93 -15.18 -2.46
C GLU A 63 -15.56 -14.55 -2.15
N ASP A 64 -14.91 -14.90 -1.03
CA ASP A 64 -13.68 -14.27 -0.57
C ASP A 64 -12.43 -15.06 -0.99
N MET A 65 -11.50 -14.39 -1.66
CA MET A 65 -10.17 -14.94 -1.95
C MET A 65 -9.29 -14.88 -0.69
N VAL A 66 -9.01 -16.02 -0.08
CA VAL A 66 -8.17 -16.15 1.14
C VAL A 66 -6.69 -16.39 0.84
N TYR A 67 -6.35 -16.78 -0.39
CA TYR A 67 -4.95 -16.91 -0.84
C TYR A 67 -4.80 -16.54 -2.33
N PRO A 68 -3.73 -15.84 -2.73
CA PRO A 68 -2.80 -15.13 -1.85
C PRO A 68 -3.57 -14.06 -1.09
N VAL A 69 -3.11 -13.72 0.11
CA VAL A 69 -3.70 -12.60 0.85
C VAL A 69 -3.60 -11.38 -0.05
N ASN A 70 -4.74 -10.86 -0.49
CA ASN A 70 -4.74 -9.73 -1.41
C ASN A 70 -4.34 -8.51 -0.59
N PRO A 71 -3.13 -7.96 -0.77
CA PRO A 71 -2.63 -6.93 0.11
C PRO A 71 -3.52 -5.70 -0.09
N LEU A 72 -4.16 -5.26 0.99
CA LEU A 72 -5.17 -4.22 0.91
C LEU A 72 -4.53 -2.88 0.47
N GLY A 73 -5.15 -2.20 -0.50
CA GLY A 73 -4.69 -0.89 -0.97
C GLY A 73 -3.58 -0.93 -2.03
N SER A 74 -3.07 0.25 -2.37
CA SER A 74 -2.04 0.43 -3.40
C SER A 74 -0.69 -0.15 -2.97
N SER A 75 0.10 -0.61 -3.95
CA SER A 75 1.50 -0.99 -3.70
C SER A 75 2.32 0.18 -3.19
N PRO A 76 3.35 -0.06 -2.37
CA PRO A 76 4.23 1.00 -1.88
C PRO A 76 4.91 1.72 -3.04
N ASN A 77 5.09 3.02 -2.87
CA ASN A 77 5.93 3.83 -3.74
C ASN A 77 7.36 3.23 -3.80
N PRO A 78 7.87 2.90 -5.01
CA PRO A 78 9.14 2.20 -5.17
C PRO A 78 10.37 3.07 -4.86
N ASP A 79 10.22 4.40 -4.76
CA ASP A 79 11.31 5.30 -4.38
C ASP A 79 11.49 5.40 -2.85
N MET A 80 10.59 4.81 -2.05
CA MET A 80 10.76 4.77 -0.60
C MET A 80 12.00 3.95 -0.18
N PRO A 81 12.61 4.27 0.97
CA PRO A 81 13.59 3.39 1.62
C PRO A 81 13.06 1.96 1.82
N GLN A 82 13.94 0.97 1.65
CA GLN A 82 13.56 -0.45 1.70
C GLN A 82 12.91 -0.84 3.03
N ASP A 83 13.42 -0.33 4.16
CA ASP A 83 12.87 -0.60 5.49
C ASP A 83 11.47 -0.04 5.72
N ILE A 84 11.03 0.89 4.86
CA ILE A 84 9.67 1.43 4.85
C ILE A 84 8.79 0.62 3.90
N ILE A 85 9.33 0.18 2.76
CA ILE A 85 8.65 -0.73 1.84
C ILE A 85 8.28 -2.04 2.55
N ASP A 86 9.21 -2.61 3.31
CA ASP A 86 8.99 -3.87 4.02
C ASP A 86 7.85 -3.74 5.07
N ASP A 87 7.89 -2.69 5.90
CA ASP A 87 6.81 -2.38 6.86
C ASP A 87 5.46 -2.14 6.16
N PHE A 88 5.48 -1.47 5.00
CA PHE A 88 4.27 -1.18 4.23
C PHE A 88 3.65 -2.47 3.70
N GLU A 89 4.45 -3.36 3.11
CA GLU A 89 3.95 -4.65 2.60
C GLU A 89 3.44 -5.53 3.74
N GLU A 90 4.11 -5.54 4.90
CA GLU A 90 3.60 -6.21 6.10
C GLU A 90 2.23 -5.64 6.49
N ALA A 91 2.10 -4.31 6.55
CA ALA A 91 0.84 -3.64 6.87
C ALA A 91 -0.28 -4.03 5.91
N ARG A 92 -0.02 -4.03 4.60
CA ARG A 92 -1.00 -4.44 3.59
C ARG A 92 -1.42 -5.90 3.74
N SER A 93 -0.49 -6.78 4.08
CA SER A 93 -0.74 -8.22 4.23
C SER A 93 -1.65 -8.53 5.42
N ILE A 94 -1.60 -7.72 6.48
CA ILE A 94 -2.43 -7.95 7.68
C ILE A 94 -3.70 -7.11 7.71
N ALA A 95 -3.88 -6.14 6.81
CA ALA A 95 -4.93 -5.13 6.92
C ALA A 95 -6.37 -5.69 6.89
N GLN A 96 -6.60 -6.84 6.25
CA GLN A 96 -7.92 -7.51 6.27
C GLN A 96 -8.19 -8.24 7.59
N TYR A 97 -7.15 -8.79 8.23
CA TYR A 97 -7.28 -9.59 9.46
C TYR A 97 -7.08 -8.77 10.74
N SER A 98 -6.25 -7.74 10.65
CA SER A 98 -5.90 -6.84 11.74
C SER A 98 -5.81 -5.40 11.21
N PRO A 99 -6.95 -4.74 10.94
CA PRO A 99 -6.97 -3.34 10.51
C PRO A 99 -6.22 -2.43 11.48
N ARG A 100 -6.35 -2.71 12.79
CA ARG A 100 -5.65 -1.99 13.86
C ARG A 100 -4.12 -2.19 13.79
N GLY A 101 -3.68 -3.42 13.52
CA GLY A 101 -2.26 -3.74 13.35
C GLY A 101 -1.68 -3.05 12.10
N ALA A 102 -2.38 -3.14 10.97
CA ALA A 102 -2.00 -2.46 9.74
C ALA A 102 -1.93 -0.94 9.93
N ALA A 103 -2.92 -0.34 10.59
CA ALA A 103 -2.92 1.08 10.88
C ALA A 103 -1.71 1.51 11.72
N ALA A 104 -1.29 0.68 12.69
CA ALA A 104 -0.09 0.94 13.48
C ALA A 104 1.20 0.87 12.63
N LEU A 105 1.31 -0.13 11.75
CA LEU A 105 2.44 -0.26 10.83
C LEU A 105 2.51 0.89 9.81
N PHE A 106 1.38 1.33 9.24
CA PHE A 106 1.37 2.50 8.36
C PHE A 106 1.77 3.78 9.09
N ARG A 107 1.42 3.96 10.37
CA ARG A 107 1.92 5.09 11.17
C ARG A 107 3.42 5.01 11.39
N LEU A 108 3.96 3.81 11.60
CA LEU A 108 5.41 3.58 11.68
C LEU A 108 6.09 3.96 10.35
N CYS A 109 5.49 3.62 9.20
CA CYS A 109 5.97 4.04 7.89
C CYS A 109 6.06 5.57 7.78
N ILE A 110 5.01 6.30 8.22
CA ILE A 110 5.03 7.78 8.24
C ILE A 110 6.16 8.29 9.15
N GLN A 111 6.34 7.73 10.34
CA GLN A 111 7.42 8.14 11.25
C GLN A 111 8.82 7.89 10.67
N LYS A 112 9.00 6.75 9.99
CA LYS A 112 10.27 6.43 9.30
C LYS A 112 10.50 7.38 8.13
N LEU A 113 9.46 7.71 7.34
CA LEU A 113 9.56 8.70 6.26
C LEU A 113 9.94 10.09 6.79
N CYS A 114 9.30 10.56 7.85
CA CYS A 114 9.66 11.83 8.51
C CYS A 114 11.14 11.85 8.91
N ARG A 115 11.65 10.77 9.51
CA ARG A 115 13.09 10.63 9.84
C ARG A 115 13.99 10.67 8.61
N HIS A 116 13.59 9.99 7.54
CA HIS A 116 14.33 10.01 6.28
C HIS A 116 14.42 11.41 5.68
N LEU A 117 13.40 12.23 5.88
CA LEU A 117 13.33 13.63 5.43
C LEU A 117 14.01 14.62 6.40
N GLY A 118 14.68 14.13 7.45
CA GLY A 118 15.43 14.95 8.40
C GLY A 118 14.62 15.49 9.58
N GLU A 119 13.43 14.95 9.84
CA GLU A 119 12.65 15.25 11.04
C GLU A 119 12.96 14.27 12.20
N PRO A 120 12.61 14.62 13.46
CA PRO A 120 12.86 13.77 14.62
C PRO A 120 12.18 12.39 14.60
N GLY A 121 11.03 12.23 13.94
CA GLY A 121 10.25 10.98 13.96
C GLY A 121 9.48 10.71 15.25
N LYS A 122 9.48 11.67 16.20
CA LYS A 122 8.92 11.46 17.56
C LYS A 122 7.45 11.83 17.64
N ASN A 123 7.09 12.94 17.03
CA ASN A 123 5.72 13.41 16.96
C ASN A 123 5.39 13.68 15.50
N ILE A 124 4.64 12.74 14.91
CA ILE A 124 4.20 12.81 13.52
C ILE A 124 3.61 14.19 13.20
N ASN A 125 2.86 14.80 14.14
CA ASN A 125 2.22 16.10 13.90
C ASN A 125 3.24 17.25 13.77
N ASP A 126 4.26 17.25 14.62
CA ASP A 126 5.28 18.30 14.63
C ASP A 126 6.19 18.14 13.41
N ASP A 127 6.55 16.90 13.08
CA ASP A 127 7.38 16.56 11.93
C ASP A 127 6.67 16.96 10.63
N ILE A 128 5.38 16.67 10.50
CA ILE A 128 4.59 17.05 9.32
C ILE A 128 4.50 18.57 9.18
N ARG A 129 4.22 19.28 10.29
CA ARG A 129 4.18 20.74 10.28
C ARG A 129 5.52 21.34 9.85
N SER A 130 6.62 20.76 10.31
CA SER A 130 7.98 21.14 9.93
C SER A 130 8.22 20.89 8.43
N LEU A 131 7.81 19.73 7.89
CA LEU A 131 7.94 19.43 6.46
C LEU A 131 7.15 20.40 5.57
N VAL A 132 5.94 20.80 5.98
CA VAL A 132 5.14 21.82 5.28
C VAL A 132 5.86 23.17 5.27
N GLN A 133 6.43 23.58 6.41
CA GLN A 133 7.25 24.81 6.48
C GLN A 133 8.51 24.74 5.58
N LYS A 134 9.04 23.54 5.34
CA LYS A 134 10.17 23.29 4.44
C LYS A 134 9.78 23.21 2.95
N GLY A 135 8.52 23.47 2.61
CA GLY A 135 8.03 23.56 1.24
C GLY A 135 7.26 22.34 0.75
N LEU A 136 6.87 21.43 1.66
CA LEU A 136 5.88 20.40 1.34
C LEU A 136 4.51 21.06 1.08
N ASP A 137 3.81 20.62 0.04
CA ASP A 137 2.55 21.21 -0.39
C ASP A 137 1.50 21.22 0.74
N GLU A 138 0.82 22.36 0.96
CA GLU A 138 -0.23 22.51 1.99
C GLU A 138 -1.36 21.48 1.83
N ARG A 139 -1.61 20.96 0.63
CA ARG A 139 -2.61 19.90 0.39
C ARG A 139 -2.21 18.56 1.04
N ILE A 140 -0.93 18.34 1.23
CA ILE A 140 -0.41 17.16 1.94
C ILE A 140 -0.67 17.33 3.45
N GLN A 141 -0.57 18.55 3.98
CA GLN A 141 -0.97 18.86 5.35
C GLN A 141 -2.44 18.52 5.62
N GLN A 142 -3.35 18.89 4.71
CA GLN A 142 -4.77 18.57 4.80
C GLN A 142 -5.02 17.05 4.76
N SER A 143 -4.29 16.34 3.88
CA SER A 143 -4.35 14.87 3.79
C SER A 143 -3.82 14.20 5.07
N LEU A 144 -2.92 14.86 5.79
CA LEU A 144 -2.31 14.40 7.04
C LEU A 144 -3.12 14.71 8.30
N ASP A 145 -3.96 15.76 8.27
CA ASP A 145 -4.96 16.00 9.30
C ASP A 145 -5.97 14.84 9.40
N ILE A 146 -6.22 14.11 8.32
CA ILE A 146 -7.05 12.88 8.32
C ILE A 146 -6.43 11.81 9.22
N VAL A 147 -5.11 11.62 9.14
CA VAL A 147 -4.38 10.65 9.97
C VAL A 147 -4.32 11.08 11.42
N ARG A 148 -4.36 12.38 11.71
CA ARG A 148 -4.49 12.91 13.08
C ARG A 148 -5.83 12.48 13.72
N VAL A 149 -6.94 12.62 13.00
CA VAL A 149 -8.29 12.27 13.49
C VAL A 149 -8.40 10.76 13.72
N ILE A 150 -7.87 9.98 12.79
CA ILE A 150 -7.86 8.50 12.86
C ILE A 150 -6.84 7.98 13.90
N GLY A 151 -5.81 8.78 14.19
CA GLY A 151 -4.57 8.41 14.86
C GLY A 151 -4.65 8.32 16.39
N ASN A 152 -5.20 9.38 16.98
CA ASN A 152 -4.93 9.75 18.37
C ASN A 152 -6.16 9.78 19.27
N GLU A 153 -7.37 9.63 18.73
CA GLU A 153 -8.56 9.48 19.57
C GLU A 153 -8.61 8.04 20.08
N ALA A 154 -8.13 7.85 21.30
CA ALA A 154 -8.58 6.74 22.13
C ALA A 154 -10.06 6.98 22.38
N VAL A 155 -10.90 6.36 21.56
CA VAL A 155 -12.35 6.46 21.71
C VAL A 155 -12.72 5.87 23.07
N HIS A 156 -13.59 6.56 23.81
CA HIS A 156 -13.90 6.16 25.18
C HIS A 156 -14.49 4.74 25.21
N PRO A 157 -14.33 3.96 26.30
CA PRO A 157 -14.96 2.65 26.42
C PRO A 157 -16.47 2.74 26.11
N GLY A 158 -16.91 2.13 25.00
CA GLY A 158 -18.29 2.19 24.53
C GLY A 158 -18.51 2.95 23.20
N GLU A 159 -17.49 3.59 22.64
CA GLU A 159 -17.54 4.23 21.32
C GLU A 159 -16.81 3.40 20.25
N MET A 160 -17.25 3.50 18.99
CA MET A 160 -16.62 2.76 17.87
C MET A 160 -15.21 3.28 17.57
N ASP A 161 -14.23 2.37 17.59
CA ASP A 161 -12.85 2.66 17.22
C ASP A 161 -12.68 2.74 15.70
N LEU A 162 -12.33 3.92 15.18
CA LEU A 162 -12.03 4.09 13.75
C LEU A 162 -10.83 3.23 13.31
N ARG A 163 -9.95 2.83 14.23
CA ARG A 163 -8.79 1.96 13.95
C ARG A 163 -9.18 0.51 13.68
N ASP A 164 -10.39 0.10 14.03
CA ASP A 164 -10.89 -1.24 13.76
C ASP A 164 -11.39 -1.40 12.30
N LYS A 165 -11.32 -0.33 11.49
CA LYS A 165 -11.84 -0.31 10.12
C LYS A 165 -10.75 -0.53 9.08
N THR A 166 -11.03 -1.44 8.15
CA THR A 166 -10.23 -1.72 6.96
C THR A 166 -10.03 -0.45 6.11
N GLU A 167 -11.05 0.40 5.99
CA GLU A 167 -11.00 1.65 5.24
C GLU A 167 -9.93 2.62 5.78
N THR A 168 -9.78 2.64 7.11
CA THR A 168 -8.77 3.47 7.78
C THR A 168 -7.35 3.03 7.41
N ALA A 169 -7.10 1.72 7.34
CA ALA A 169 -5.81 1.19 6.89
C ALA A 169 -5.54 1.58 5.42
N ILE A 170 -6.54 1.53 4.54
CA ILE A 170 -6.41 1.96 3.12
C ILE A 170 -6.06 3.45 3.01
N GLN A 171 -6.72 4.29 3.80
CA GLN A 171 -6.45 5.73 3.82
C GLN A 171 -5.02 6.02 4.28
N LEU A 172 -4.55 5.33 5.33
CA LEU A 172 -3.18 5.43 5.82
C LEU A 172 -2.15 4.98 4.76
N ALA A 173 -2.40 3.85 4.09
CA ALA A 173 -1.56 3.37 2.99
C ALA A 173 -1.46 4.40 1.86
N THR A 174 -2.60 4.96 1.45
CA THR A 174 -2.68 6.01 0.41
C THR A 174 -1.85 7.22 0.81
N LEU A 175 -1.88 7.60 2.08
CA LEU A 175 -1.16 8.76 2.55
C LEU A 175 0.35 8.57 2.60
N VAL A 176 0.82 7.41 3.05
CA VAL A 176 2.25 7.06 3.01
C VAL A 176 2.79 7.20 1.58
N ASN A 177 2.04 6.66 0.60
CA ASN A 177 2.39 6.79 -0.82
C ASN A 177 2.36 8.24 -1.32
N LEU A 178 1.38 9.05 -0.89
CA LEU A 178 1.29 10.46 -1.25
C LEU A 178 2.51 11.25 -0.73
N ILE A 179 2.89 11.07 0.54
CA ILE A 179 4.05 11.74 1.13
C ILE A 179 5.31 11.34 0.36
N ALA A 180 5.54 10.05 0.13
CA ALA A 180 6.70 9.55 -0.60
C ALA A 180 6.76 10.09 -2.03
N ASN A 181 5.63 10.15 -2.73
CA ASN A 181 5.58 10.68 -4.10
C ASN A 181 5.98 12.16 -4.14
N GLU A 182 5.47 12.95 -3.21
CA GLU A 182 5.67 14.40 -3.18
C GLU A 182 7.08 14.78 -2.70
N THR A 183 7.64 14.00 -1.78
CA THR A 183 8.93 14.32 -1.14
C THR A 183 10.12 13.63 -1.80
N ILE A 184 9.94 12.40 -2.30
CA ILE A 184 11.04 11.58 -2.82
C ILE A 184 10.94 11.50 -4.35
N THR A 185 9.85 10.94 -4.88
CA THR A 185 9.69 10.70 -6.32
C THR A 185 9.78 11.99 -7.13
N LYS A 186 9.01 13.03 -6.74
CA LYS A 186 9.06 14.33 -7.43
C LYS A 186 10.43 15.00 -7.31
N HIS A 187 11.07 14.93 -6.15
CA HIS A 187 12.40 15.52 -5.97
C HIS A 187 13.43 14.84 -6.89
N LYS A 188 13.43 13.50 -6.92
CA LYS A 188 14.27 12.70 -7.82
C LYS A 188 14.02 13.01 -9.29
N LEU A 189 12.75 13.17 -9.69
CA LEU A 189 12.37 13.56 -11.05
C LEU A 189 12.92 14.94 -11.42
N ILE A 190 12.75 15.95 -10.54
CA ILE A 190 13.21 17.32 -10.78
C ILE A 190 14.74 17.36 -10.89
N ILE A 191 15.46 16.66 -10.01
CA ILE A 191 16.93 16.55 -10.09
C ILE A 191 17.34 15.89 -11.41
N GLY A 192 16.73 14.77 -11.78
CA GLY A 192 17.04 14.08 -13.03
C GLY A 192 16.81 14.96 -14.28
N LEU A 193 15.72 15.75 -14.29
CA LEU A 193 15.46 16.72 -15.35
C LEU A 193 16.51 17.84 -15.36
N TYR A 194 16.90 18.35 -14.20
CA TYR A 194 17.94 19.38 -14.11
C TYR A 194 19.32 18.86 -14.55
N ASP A 195 19.68 17.65 -14.16
CA ASP A 195 20.94 16.99 -14.52
C ASP A 195 21.02 16.64 -16.00
N SER A 196 19.87 16.50 -16.67
CA SER A 196 19.80 16.32 -18.13
C SER A 196 20.11 17.61 -18.92
N LEU A 197 20.19 18.77 -18.26
CA LEU A 197 20.50 20.04 -18.92
C LEU A 197 21.96 20.08 -19.39
N PRO A 198 22.26 20.71 -20.55
CA PRO A 198 23.63 20.88 -21.01
C PRO A 198 24.50 21.62 -19.97
N PRO A 199 25.76 21.18 -19.72
CA PRO A 199 26.63 21.76 -18.68
C PRO A 199 26.81 23.28 -18.81
N ASN A 200 26.84 23.77 -20.05
CA ASN A 200 27.00 25.18 -20.38
C ASN A 200 25.82 26.01 -19.84
N LYS A 201 24.59 25.48 -19.91
CA LYS A 201 23.37 26.14 -19.41
C LYS A 201 23.27 26.07 -17.89
N VAL A 202 23.68 24.96 -17.29
CA VAL A 202 23.78 24.82 -15.83
C VAL A 202 24.78 25.83 -15.25
N ALA A 203 25.93 26.02 -15.89
CA ALA A 203 26.93 27.01 -15.48
C ALA A 203 26.42 28.46 -15.58
N GLU A 204 25.65 28.78 -16.63
CA GLU A 204 24.98 30.09 -16.77
C GLU A 204 23.95 30.34 -15.66
N ILE A 205 23.14 29.32 -15.31
CA ILE A 205 22.15 29.40 -14.22
C ILE A 205 22.86 29.63 -12.87
N LYS A 206 23.91 28.85 -12.56
CA LYS A 206 24.70 29.03 -11.32
C LYS A 206 25.32 30.43 -11.21
N LYS A 207 25.83 30.98 -12.32
CA LYS A 207 26.36 32.37 -12.36
C LYS A 207 25.29 33.43 -12.15
N ARG A 208 24.05 33.19 -12.64
CA ARG A 208 22.90 34.09 -12.42
C ARG A 208 22.50 34.10 -10.95
N ASP A 209 22.38 32.92 -10.35
CA ASP A 209 21.87 32.78 -8.99
C ASP A 209 22.88 33.24 -7.93
N ALA A 210 24.20 33.15 -8.21
CA ALA A 210 25.26 33.69 -7.36
C ALA A 210 25.40 35.23 -7.37
N LYS A 211 24.61 35.94 -8.18
CA LYS A 211 24.56 37.41 -8.22
C LYS A 211 23.45 38.03 -7.36
N LYS A 212 22.65 37.20 -6.67
CA LYS A 212 21.72 37.64 -5.62
C LYS A 212 22.39 37.56 -4.26
#